data_AF-A0A0G4KGC5-F1
#
_entry.id   AF-A0A0G4KGC5-F1
#
_cell.length_a   1.000
_cell.length_b   1.000
_cell.length_c   1.000
_cell.angle_alpha   90.00
_cell.angle_beta   90.00
_cell.angle_gamma   90.00
#
_symmetry.space_group_name_H-M   'P 1'
#
loop_
_entity.id
_entity.type
_entity.pdbx_description
1 polymer ?
#
loop_
_entity_poly.entity_id
_entity_poly.type
_entity_poly.pdbx_seq_one_letter_code
_entity_poly.pdbx_strand_id
1 'polypeptide(L)' 'MTTIENLKTIDPFADADEGDTNDAAATKQSQSYIHIRIQQRNGRKTLTTIQGLPRRFDQKKILKVIKKKFACNGTIVED' A
#
# COMPACT_ATOMS: atom_id res chain seq x y z
N MET A 1 -21.12 -13.26 -37.28
CA MET A 1 -21.64 -13.53 -35.92
C MET A 1 -21.88 -12.18 -35.26
N THR A 2 -23.13 -11.81 -35.04
CA THR A 2 -23.51 -10.54 -34.41
C THR A 2 -23.21 -10.60 -32.92
N THR A 3 -22.37 -9.69 -32.45
CA THR A 3 -21.99 -9.54 -31.03
C THR A 3 -23.14 -8.94 -30.22
N ILE A 4 -23.51 -9.60 -29.12
CA ILE A 4 -24.58 -9.16 -28.21
C ILE A 4 -24.04 -8.04 -27.31
N GLU A 5 -24.53 -6.82 -27.48
CA GLU A 5 -24.03 -5.62 -26.77
C GLU A 5 -24.51 -5.52 -25.31
N ASN A 6 -25.51 -6.31 -24.91
CA ASN A 6 -26.14 -6.29 -23.57
C ASN A 6 -25.35 -7.02 -22.47
N LEU A 7 -24.14 -7.52 -22.75
CA LEU A 7 -23.22 -8.04 -21.75
C LEU A 7 -22.13 -7.03 -21.33
N LYS A 8 -22.30 -5.74 -21.65
CA LYS A 8 -21.54 -4.70 -20.97
C LYS A 8 -21.98 -4.71 -19.50
N THR A 9 -21.19 -5.34 -18.65
CA THR A 9 -21.29 -5.25 -17.19
C THR A 9 -21.11 -3.78 -16.83
N ILE A 10 -22.23 -3.06 -16.73
CA ILE A 10 -22.27 -1.70 -16.20
C ILE A 10 -21.91 -1.84 -14.72
N ASP A 11 -20.73 -1.36 -14.36
CA ASP A 11 -20.30 -1.27 -12.98
C ASP A 11 -21.07 -0.12 -12.30
N PRO A 12 -22.01 -0.40 -11.38
CA PRO A 12 -22.84 0.62 -10.75
C PRO A 12 -22.06 1.53 -9.79
N PHE A 13 -20.76 1.27 -9.57
CA PHE A 13 -19.88 2.10 -8.75
C PHE A 13 -18.90 2.97 -9.55
N ALA A 14 -18.92 2.90 -10.89
CA ALA A 14 -18.02 3.70 -11.73
C ALA A 14 -18.19 5.22 -11.50
N ASP A 15 -19.44 5.68 -11.31
CA ASP A 15 -19.75 7.10 -11.10
C ASP A 15 -19.58 7.54 -9.63
N ALA A 16 -19.51 6.59 -8.69
CA ALA A 16 -19.32 6.88 -7.25
C ALA A 16 -17.87 7.20 -6.90
N ASP A 17 -16.92 6.75 -7.72
CA ASP A 17 -15.49 7.07 -7.59
C ASP A 17 -15.16 8.49 -8.09
N GLU A 18 -16.08 9.12 -8.86
CA GLU A 18 -15.93 10.50 -9.36
C GLU A 18 -16.63 11.56 -8.47
N GLY A 19 -17.40 11.13 -7.46
CA GLY A 19 -18.24 11.98 -6.61
C GLY A 19 -17.56 12.62 -5.39
N ASP A 20 -16.26 12.43 -5.18
CA ASP A 20 -15.48 13.17 -4.19
C ASP A 20 -14.45 14.04 -4.92
N THR A 21 -14.87 15.26 -5.26
CA THR A 21 -14.03 16.34 -5.78
C THR A 21 -13.04 16.85 -4.74
N ASN A 22 -12.16 15.96 -4.26
CA ASN A 22 -10.85 16.24 -3.66
C ASN A 22 -9.82 15.12 -3.88
N ASP A 23 -10.17 13.97 -4.45
CA ASP A 23 -9.23 12.87 -4.71
C ASP A 23 -9.35 12.32 -6.15
N ALA A 24 -9.19 13.20 -7.14
CA ALA A 24 -9.14 12.82 -8.54
C ALA A 24 -7.82 12.08 -8.90
N ALA A 25 -7.73 10.77 -8.62
CA ALA A 25 -7.09 9.77 -9.50
C ALA A 25 -7.27 8.30 -9.05
N ALA A 26 -8.49 7.90 -8.75
CA ALA A 26 -8.83 6.57 -8.24
C ALA A 26 -8.51 5.35 -9.16
N THR A 27 -8.21 5.51 -10.45
CA THR A 27 -7.80 4.36 -11.31
C THR A 27 -6.28 4.21 -11.51
N LYS A 28 -5.45 5.10 -10.93
CA LYS A 28 -3.97 5.00 -10.96
C LYS A 28 -3.29 5.34 -9.62
N GLN A 29 -4.05 5.55 -8.54
CA GLN A 29 -3.54 5.92 -7.20
C GLN A 29 -3.50 4.78 -6.18
N SER A 30 -3.70 3.52 -6.58
CA SER A 30 -3.27 2.38 -5.74
C SER A 30 -1.73 2.26 -5.65
N GLN A 31 -1.01 3.13 -6.35
CA GLN A 31 0.41 3.46 -6.15
C GLN A 31 0.44 4.84 -5.45
N SER A 32 0.92 5.08 -4.24
CA SER A 32 1.73 4.26 -3.33
C SER A 32 1.71 4.93 -1.94
N TYR A 33 0.60 4.85 -1.20
CA TYR A 33 0.66 5.24 0.20
C TYR A 33 1.60 4.30 0.95
N ILE A 34 2.55 4.88 1.69
CA ILE A 34 3.41 4.12 2.58
C ILE A 34 2.63 3.90 3.87
N HIS A 35 2.13 2.68 4.05
CA HIS A 35 1.41 2.32 5.27
C HIS A 35 2.41 1.97 6.36
N ILE A 36 2.51 2.83 7.37
CA ILE A 36 3.24 2.56 8.59
C ILE A 36 2.24 2.07 9.63
N ARG A 37 2.37 0.82 10.05
CA ARG A 37 1.48 0.19 11.04
C ARG A 37 2.29 -0.21 12.27
N ILE A 38 1.65 -0.16 13.43
CA ILE A 38 2.18 -0.69 14.69
C ILE A 38 1.32 -1.87 15.13
N GLN A 39 1.98 -2.96 15.53
CA GLN A 39 1.35 -4.15 16.07
C GLN A 39 1.99 -4.47 17.42
N GLN A 40 1.20 -4.82 18.43
CA GLN A 40 1.73 -5.22 19.74
C GLN A 40 2.07 -6.70 19.71
N ARG A 41 3.33 -7.07 19.99
CA ARG A 41 3.78 -8.47 19.99
C ARG A 41 3.50 -9.14 21.33
N ASN A 42 3.98 -8.54 22.42
CA ASN A 42 3.71 -9.01 23.77
C ASN A 42 3.93 -7.91 24.81
N GLY A 43 2.97 -7.70 25.70
CA GLY A 43 3.07 -6.67 26.74
C GLY A 43 3.49 -5.34 26.12
N ARG A 44 4.64 -4.80 26.52
CA ARG A 44 5.14 -3.52 25.98
C ARG A 44 5.95 -3.61 24.68
N LYS A 45 6.18 -4.81 24.12
CA LYS A 45 6.92 -4.96 22.84
C LYS A 45 5.97 -4.79 21.66
N THR A 46 6.38 -3.99 20.69
CA THR A 46 5.65 -3.72 19.45
C THR A 46 6.53 -4.02 18.23
N LEU A 47 5.88 -4.26 17.09
CA LEU A 47 6.47 -4.41 15.77
C LEU A 47 5.92 -3.27 14.90
N THR A 48 6.81 -2.55 14.23
CA THR A 48 6.42 -1.53 13.25
C THR A 48 6.66 -2.10 11.86
N THR A 49 5.60 -2.19 11.05
CA THR A 49 5.67 -2.65 9.66
C THR A 49 5.48 -1.47 8.72
N ILE A 50 6.25 -1.48 7.64
CA ILE A 50 6.17 -0.48 6.58
C ILE A 50 5.81 -1.22 5.30
N GLN A 51 4.61 -0.98 4.78
CA GLN A 51 4.09 -1.57 3.54
C GLN A 51 4.00 -0.49 2.44
N GLY A 52 4.09 -0.91 1.18
CA GLY A 52 3.98 0.01 0.04
C GLY A 52 5.27 0.77 -0.30
N LEU A 53 6.43 0.29 0.13
CA LEU A 53 7.70 0.92 -0.23
C LEU A 53 8.03 0.68 -1.72
N PRO A 54 8.28 1.73 -2.53
CA PRO A 54 8.62 1.55 -3.94
C PRO A 54 9.91 0.73 -4.13
N ARG A 55 9.89 -0.22 -5.07
CA ARG A 55 11.03 -1.13 -5.37
C ARG A 55 12.30 -0.41 -5.87
N ARG A 56 12.20 0.86 -6.26
CA ARG A 56 13.35 1.71 -6.61
C ARG A 56 14.30 1.97 -5.45
N PHE A 57 13.82 1.82 -4.20
CA PHE A 57 14.63 2.06 -3.02
C PHE A 57 15.30 0.77 -2.54
N ASP A 58 16.57 0.90 -2.14
CA ASP A 58 17.34 -0.21 -1.58
C ASP A 58 16.93 -0.47 -0.12
N GLN A 59 16.04 -1.45 0.06
CA GLN A 59 15.50 -1.86 1.35
C GLN A 59 16.60 -2.31 2.32
N LYS A 60 17.72 -2.88 1.82
CA LYS A 60 18.84 -3.34 2.67
C LYS A 60 19.57 -2.17 3.29
N LYS A 61 19.80 -1.10 2.53
CA LYS A 61 20.41 0.14 3.05
C LYS A 61 19.51 0.82 4.07
N ILE A 62 18.22 0.92 3.78
CA ILE A 62 17.23 1.50 4.70
C ILE A 62 17.22 0.73 6.01
N LEU A 63 17.14 -0.60 5.96
CA LEU A 63 17.17 -1.44 7.17
C LEU A 63 18.45 -1.23 7.98
N LYS A 64 19.62 -1.13 7.33
CA LYS A 64 20.91 -0.89 8.02
C LYS A 64 20.93 0.45 8.76
N VAL A 65 20.40 1.51 8.13
CA VAL A 65 20.33 2.84 8.75
C VAL A 65 19.34 2.84 9.92
N ILE A 66 18.17 2.23 9.77
CA ILE A 66 17.16 2.14 10.84
C ILE A 66 17.70 1.38 12.05
N LYS A 67 18.35 0.24 11.84
CA LYS A 67 18.99 -0.54 12.92
C LYS A 67 20.03 0.30 13.68
N LYS A 68 20.86 1.08 12.96
CA LYS A 68 21.89 1.92 13.58
C LYS A 68 21.30 3.15 14.30
N LYS A 69 20.30 3.81 13.72
CA LYS A 69 19.73 5.06 14.26
C LYS A 69 18.82 4.82 15.46
N PHE A 70 18.01 3.76 15.43
CA PHE A 70 17.00 3.48 16.45
C PHE A 70 17.40 2.36 17.41
N ALA A 71 18.57 1.74 17.22
CA ALA A 71 19.07 0.62 18.04
C ALA A 71 18.06 -0.52 18.22
N CYS A 72 17.23 -0.75 17.19
CA CYS A 72 16.19 -1.77 17.18
C CYS A 72 16.54 -2.86 16.15
N ASN A 73 16.02 -4.07 16.35
CA ASN A 73 16.15 -5.15 15.36
C ASN A 73 15.03 -5.06 14.31
N GLY A 74 15.26 -5.64 13.14
CA GLY A 74 14.31 -5.66 12.04
C GLY A 74 14.72 -6.62 10.94
N THR A 75 13.78 -6.98 10.09
CA THR A 75 13.98 -7.85 8.92
C THR A 75 13.21 -7.30 7.73
N ILE A 76 13.64 -7.67 6.53
CA ILE A 76 12.84 -7.50 5.31
C ILE A 76 12.02 -8.78 5.17
N VAL A 77 10.73 -8.63 4.86
CA VAL A 77 9.83 -9.74 4.53
C VAL A 77 9.38 -9.48 3.09
N GLU A 78 9.58 -10.47 2.23
CA GLU A 78 9.04 -10.49 0.88
C GLU A 78 7.72 -11.26 0.95
N ASP A 79 6.61 -10.60 0.60
CA ASP A 79 5.31 -11.24 0.36
C ASP A 79 5.25 -11.79 -1.08
#